data_AF-A0A7V7PL26-F1
#
_entry.id   AF-A0A7V7PL26-F1
#
_cell.length_a   1.000
_cell.length_b   1.000
_cell.length_c   1.000
_cell.angle_alpha   90.00
_cell.angle_beta   90.00
_cell.angle_gamma   90.00
#
_symmetry.space_group_name_H-M   'P 1'
#
loop_
_entity.id
_entity.type
_entity.pdbx_description
1 polymer ?
#
loop_
_entity_poly.entity_id
_entity_poly.type
_entity_poly.pdbx_seq_one_letter_code
_entity_poly.pdbx_strand_id
1 'polypeptide(L)' 'MTTKVSAEEYETLEAYVSTVLSLHRKGEFEATWALSALMHPLTALIDGNPQEFIPYMRLKLEQWAKDED' A
#
# COMPACT_ATOMS: atom_id res chain seq x y z
N MET A 1 -0.88 -16.46 -16.14
CA MET A 1 -0.25 -16.86 -14.86
C MET A 1 -1.07 -16.22 -13.75
N THR A 2 -1.76 -17.00 -12.92
CA THR A 2 -2.44 -16.47 -11.73
C THR A 2 -1.38 -16.36 -10.64
N THR A 3 -0.81 -15.17 -10.47
CA THR A 3 0.15 -14.88 -9.40
C THR A 3 -0.60 -15.03 -8.08
N LYS A 4 -0.39 -16.15 -7.39
CA LYS A 4 -1.06 -16.44 -6.13
C LYS A 4 -0.36 -15.61 -5.06
N VAL A 5 -1.02 -14.54 -4.61
CA VAL A 5 -0.54 -13.71 -3.49
C VAL A 5 -0.36 -14.61 -2.27
N SER A 6 0.81 -14.57 -1.65
CA SER A 6 1.11 -15.31 -0.43
C SER A 6 0.37 -14.73 0.78
N ALA A 7 0.31 -15.47 1.89
CA ALA A 7 -0.32 -14.97 3.11
C ALA A 7 0.37 -13.70 3.64
N GLU A 8 1.71 -13.68 3.66
CA GLU A 8 2.50 -12.53 4.09
C GLU A 8 2.29 -11.30 3.18
N GLU A 9 2.14 -11.54 1.88
CA GLU A 9 1.86 -10.48 0.92
C GLU A 9 0.46 -9.88 1.11
N TYR A 10 -0.51 -10.74 1.46
CA TYR A 10 -1.85 -10.31 1.79
C TYR A 10 -1.89 -9.51 3.11
N GLU A 11 -1.19 -9.96 4.16
CA GLU A 11 -1.05 -9.22 5.41
C GLU A 11 -0.41 -7.83 5.18
N THR A 12 0.60 -7.76 4.31
CA THR A 12 1.22 -6.48 3.91
C THR A 12 0.21 -5.57 3.23
N LEU A 13 -0.59 -6.11 2.29
CA LEU A 13 -1.64 -5.36 1.59
C LEU A 13 -2.72 -4.86 2.56
N GLU A 14 -3.18 -5.71 3.49
CA GLU A 14 -4.19 -5.35 4.48
C GLU A 14 -3.71 -4.21 5.39
N ALA A 15 -2.48 -4.32 5.92
CA ALA A 15 -1.86 -3.26 6.70
C ALA A 15 -1.75 -1.96 5.90
N TYR A 16 -1.30 -2.04 4.64
CA TYR A 16 -1.17 -0.87 3.77
C TYR A 16 -2.50 -0.17 3.52
N VAL A 17 -3.54 -0.92 3.14
CA VAL A 17 -4.89 -0.37 2.90
C VAL A 17 -5.44 0.28 4.17
N SER A 18 -5.32 -0.40 5.32
CA SER A 18 -5.79 0.11 6.60
C SER A 18 -5.11 1.45 6.95
N THR A 19 -3.80 1.55 6.76
CA THR A 19 -3.04 2.78 7.02
C THR A 19 -3.45 3.91 6.09
N VAL A 20 -3.61 3.67 4.77
CA VAL A 20 -4.05 4.70 3.83
C VAL A 20 -5.44 5.25 4.20
N LEU A 21 -6.37 4.38 4.58
CA LEU A 21 -7.71 4.79 5.01
C LEU A 21 -7.67 5.56 6.34
N SER A 22 -6.81 5.15 7.27
CA SER A 22 -6.59 5.84 8.55
C SER A 22 -6.06 7.26 8.33
N LEU A 23 -5.01 7.41 7.50
CA LEU A 23 -4.40 8.70 7.18
C LEU A 23 -5.38 9.63 6.45
N HIS A 24 -6.21 9.10 5.54
CA HIS A 24 -7.29 9.87 4.95
C HIS A 24 -8.33 10.34 5.99
N ARG A 25 -8.75 9.44 6.89
CA ARG A 25 -9.71 9.77 7.95
C ARG A 25 -9.17 10.83 8.92
N LYS A 26 -7.86 10.84 9.19
CA LYS A 26 -7.18 11.85 10.00
C LYS A 26 -7.02 13.20 9.27
N GLY A 27 -7.29 13.25 7.96
CA GLY A 27 -7.10 14.44 7.13
C GLY A 27 -5.66 14.65 6.66
N GLU A 28 -4.79 13.68 6.87
CA GLU A 28 -3.39 13.73 6.42
C GLU A 28 -3.26 13.44 4.92
N PHE A 29 -4.17 12.63 4.37
CA PHE A 29 -4.32 12.42 2.93
C PHE A 29 -5.61 13.01 2.39
N GLU A 30 -5.48 13.82 1.34
CA GLU A 30 -6.57 14.17 0.45
C GLU A 30 -7.10 12.92 -0.27
N ALA A 31 -8.39 12.91 -0.63
CA ALA A 31 -9.03 11.75 -1.25
C ALA A 31 -8.33 11.28 -2.54
N THR A 32 -7.83 12.22 -3.35
CA THR A 32 -7.08 11.92 -4.58
C THR A 32 -5.75 11.25 -4.29
N TRP A 33 -5.09 11.67 -3.21
CA TRP A 33 -3.82 11.08 -2.79
C TRP A 33 -4.02 9.67 -2.25
N ALA A 34 -5.04 9.47 -1.40
CA ALA A 34 -5.40 8.16 -0.87
C ALA A 34 -5.75 7.17 -2.00
N LEU A 35 -6.51 7.61 -3.00
CA LEU A 35 -6.81 6.81 -4.19
C LEU A 35 -5.53 6.43 -4.95
N SER A 36 -4.63 7.39 -5.19
CA SER A 36 -3.36 7.15 -5.88
C SER A 36 -2.51 6.12 -5.13
N ALA A 37 -2.42 6.24 -3.80
CA ALA A 37 -1.69 5.32 -2.95
C ALA A 37 -2.23 3.89 -3.04
N LEU A 38 -3.55 3.71 -3.06
CA LEU A 38 -4.17 2.38 -3.23
C LEU A 38 -3.97 1.82 -4.65
N MET A 39 -4.03 2.67 -5.68
CA MET A 39 -3.93 2.24 -7.08
C MET A 39 -2.51 1.85 -7.51
N HIS A 40 -1.48 2.46 -6.92
CA HIS A 40 -0.08 2.19 -7.26
C HIS A 40 0.30 0.70 -7.15
N PRO A 41 0.16 0.03 -5.98
CA PRO A 41 0.51 -1.39 -5.86
C PRO A 41 -0.40 -2.29 -6.71
N LEU A 42 -1.68 -1.95 -6.88
CA LEU A 42 -2.60 -2.73 -7.72
C LEU A 42 -2.22 -2.67 -9.20
N THR A 43 -1.82 -1.49 -9.68
CA THR A 43 -1.35 -1.31 -11.06
C THR A 43 -0.03 -2.06 -11.26
N ALA A 44 0.89 -1.97 -10.30
CA ALA A 44 2.14 -2.74 -10.33
C ALA A 44 1.91 -4.26 -10.39
N LEU A 45 0.91 -4.79 -9.68
CA LEU A 45 0.53 -6.19 -9.75
C LEU A 45 0.01 -6.58 -11.14
N ILE A 46 -0.84 -5.74 -11.74
CA ILE A 46 -1.41 -5.97 -13.08
C ILE A 46 -0.31 -5.94 -14.16
N ASP A 47 0.60 -4.98 -14.06
CA ASP A 47 1.70 -4.79 -15.01
C ASP A 47 2.82 -5.83 -14.85
N GLY A 48 2.72 -6.72 -13.85
CA GLY A 48 3.73 -7.73 -13.57
C GLY A 48 5.04 -7.14 -13.06
N ASN A 49 4.97 -6.01 -12.34
CA ASN A 49 6.11 -5.36 -11.70
C ASN A 49 6.13 -5.67 -10.18
N PRO A 50 6.69 -6.82 -9.77
CA PRO A 50 6.68 -7.24 -8.37
C PRO A 50 7.49 -6.32 -7.45
N GLN A 51 8.42 -5.52 -7.99
CA GLN A 51 9.23 -4.56 -7.20
C GLN A 51 8.38 -3.40 -6.67
N GLU A 52 7.29 -3.05 -7.37
CA GLU A 52 6.40 -1.96 -7.01
C GLU A 52 5.12 -2.46 -6.30
N PHE A 53 4.94 -3.78 -6.15
CA PHE A 53 3.82 -4.34 -5.40
C PHE A 53 4.14 -4.40 -3.90
N ILE A 54 4.90 -5.39 -3.45
CA ILE A 54 5.18 -5.61 -2.02
C ILE A 54 6.25 -4.69 -1.45
N PRO A 55 7.41 -4.49 -2.12
CA PRO A 55 8.46 -3.64 -1.59
C PRO A 55 8.02 -2.19 -1.39
N TYR A 56 7.22 -1.65 -2.33
CA TYR A 56 6.65 -0.31 -2.20
C TYR A 56 5.75 -0.16 -0.97
N MET A 57 4.82 -1.10 -0.76
CA MET A 57 3.91 -1.07 0.39
C MET A 57 4.67 -1.13 1.71
N ARG A 58 5.70 -1.99 1.81
CA ARG A 58 6.56 -2.09 2.99
C ARG A 58 7.31 -0.79 3.26
N LEU A 59 7.93 -0.22 2.23
CA LEU A 59 8.66 1.05 2.34
C LEU A 59 7.75 2.17 2.86
N LYS A 60 6.51 2.26 2.36
CA LYS A 60 5.56 3.28 2.79
C LYS A 60 5.06 3.09 4.20
N LEU A 61 4.75 1.85 4.59
CA LEU A 61 4.40 1.52 5.97
C LEU A 61 5.53 1.90 6.95
N GLU A 62 6.78 1.62 6.59
CA GLU A 62 7.94 2.02 7.39
C GLU A 62 8.10 3.55 7.48
N GLN A 63 7.89 4.27 6.38
CA GLN A 63 7.95 5.73 6.36
C GLN A 63 6.89 6.34 7.28
N TRP A 64 5.63 5.91 7.15
CA TRP A 64 4.54 6.48 7.95
C TRP A 64 4.61 6.08 9.42
N ALA A 65 5.14 4.90 9.74
CA ALA A 65 5.37 4.51 11.14
C ALA A 65 6.44 5.38 11.82
N LYS A 66 7.44 5.87 11.08
CA LYS A 66 8.48 6.77 11.60
C LYS A 66 7.99 8.21 11.81
N ASP A 67 6.93 8.60 11.12
CA ASP A 67 6.34 9.94 11.22
C ASP A 67 5.36 10.06 12.41
N GLU A 68 5.07 8.97 13.14
CA GLU A 68 4.22 8.95 14.35
C GLU A 68 5.00 9.12 15.68
N ASP A 69 6.34 9.19 15.65
CA ASP A 69 7.24 9.50 16.80
C ASP A 69 7.66 10.98 16.87
#